data_AF-A0A5A5TCH2-F1
#
_entry.id   AF-A0A5A5TCH2-F1
#
_cell.length_a   1.000
_cell.length_b   1.000
_cell.length_c   1.000
_cell.angle_alpha   90.00
_cell.angle_beta   90.00
_cell.angle_gamma   90.00
#
_symmetry.space_group_name_H-M   'P 1'
#
loop_
_entity.id
_entity.type
_entity.pdbx_description
1 polymer ?
#
loop_
_entity_poly.entity_id
_entity_poly.type
_entity_poly.pdbx_seq_one_letter_code
_entity_poly.pdbx_strand_id
1 'polypeptide(L)' 'MNEPTHANRPMRADAQRNYASLLNTTRVAVSERGADIVLEDVARSAGVAIGTLYRHFPTRQDLLEGVEL' A
#
# COMPACT_ATOMS: atom_id res chain seq x y z
N MET A 1 11.94 36.97 9.07
CA MET A 1 11.63 36.22 7.83
C MET A 1 11.73 34.75 8.16
N ASN A 2 10.59 34.08 8.39
CA ASN A 2 10.57 32.64 8.58
C ASN A 2 9.78 32.01 7.42
N GLU A 3 10.44 31.07 6.76
CA GLU A 3 9.94 30.20 5.69
C GLU A 3 9.81 28.76 6.27
N PRO A 4 9.30 27.74 5.53
CA PRO A 4 7.88 27.40 5.42
C PRO A 4 7.57 25.94 5.85
N THR A 5 6.55 25.64 6.66
CA THR A 5 6.12 24.25 6.96
C THR A 5 4.74 24.26 7.64
N HIS A 6 3.69 23.52 7.26
CA HIS A 6 3.59 22.19 6.69
C HIS A 6 2.53 22.12 5.59
N ALA A 7 2.86 21.37 4.54
CA ALA A 7 1.95 21.02 3.46
C ALA A 7 0.64 20.46 4.01
N ASN A 8 -0.45 21.21 3.83
CA ASN A 8 -1.80 20.68 3.77
C ASN A 8 -1.92 19.85 2.48
N ARG A 9 -1.15 18.77 2.37
CA ARG A 9 -1.33 17.82 1.28
C ARG A 9 -2.61 17.07 1.60
N PRO A 10 -3.62 17.08 0.72
CA PRO A 10 -4.90 16.50 1.04
C PRO A 10 -4.72 15.01 1.29
N MET A 11 -5.24 14.51 2.41
CA MET A 11 -5.18 13.10 2.83
C MET A 11 -5.57 12.11 1.72
N ARG A 12 -6.36 12.55 0.73
CA ARG A 12 -6.70 11.78 -0.48
C ARG A 12 -5.50 11.44 -1.35
N ALA A 13 -4.57 12.38 -1.54
CA ALA A 13 -3.37 12.17 -2.33
C ALA A 13 -2.47 11.11 -1.67
N ASP A 14 -2.37 11.12 -0.34
CA ASP A 14 -1.61 10.13 0.41
C ASP A 14 -2.29 8.75 0.39
N ALA A 15 -3.62 8.69 0.55
CA ALA A 15 -4.37 7.45 0.40
C ALA A 15 -4.19 6.82 -0.97
N GLN A 16 -4.20 7.62 -2.04
CA GLN A 16 -3.99 7.13 -3.41
C GLN A 16 -2.55 6.66 -3.65
N ARG A 17 -1.55 7.36 -3.08
CA ARG A 17 -0.15 6.91 -3.11
C ARG A 17 0.04 5.59 -2.36
N ASN A 18 -0.54 5.48 -1.17
CA ASN A 18 -0.47 4.26 -0.37
C ASN A 18 -1.11 3.08 -1.10
N TYR A 19 -2.29 3.29 -1.70
CA TYR A 19 -2.95 2.27 -2.51
C TYR A 19 -2.07 1.81 -3.68
N ALA A 20 -1.50 2.76 -4.43
CA ALA A 20 -0.60 2.43 -5.54
C ALA A 20 0.67 1.69 -5.07
N SER A 21 1.29 2.13 -3.97
CA SER A 21 2.46 1.46 -3.39
C SER A 21 2.17 0.03 -2.95
N LEU A 22 1.00 -0.20 -2.33
CA LEU A 22 0.55 -1.55 -1.96
C LEU A 22 0.42 -2.43 -3.19
N LEU A 23 -0.29 -1.99 -4.23
CA LEU A 23 -0.47 -2.78 -5.47
C LEU A 23 0.86 -3.11 -6.15
N ASN A 24 1.75 -2.12 -6.29
CA ASN A 24 3.06 -2.34 -6.93
C ASN A 24 3.89 -3.36 -6.14
N THR A 25 3.93 -3.22 -4.82
CA THR A 25 4.68 -4.12 -3.94
C THR A 25 4.09 -5.53 -3.95
N THR A 26 2.77 -5.66 -3.95
CA THR A 26 2.07 -6.95 -4.08
C THR A 26 2.41 -7.63 -5.40
N ARG A 27 2.39 -6.92 -6.54
CA ARG A 27 2.76 -7.49 -7.85
C ARG A 27 4.17 -8.08 -7.82
N VAL A 28 5.14 -7.36 -7.25
CA VAL A 28 6.51 -7.85 -7.11
C VAL A 28 6.58 -9.07 -6.19
N ALA A 29 5.98 -8.99 -5.00
CA ALA A 29 6.00 -10.07 -4.03
C ALA A 29 5.38 -11.37 -4.57
N VAL A 30 4.29 -11.27 -5.31
CA VAL A 30 3.66 -12.43 -5.95
C VAL A 30 4.51 -12.97 -7.10
N SER A 31 5.14 -12.11 -7.90
CA SER A 31 6.02 -12.56 -8.98
C SER A 31 7.20 -13.37 -8.45
N GLU A 32 7.68 -13.07 -7.24
CA GLU A 32 8.81 -13.77 -6.60
C GLU A 32 8.40 -15.04 -5.85
N ARG A 33 7.25 -15.02 -5.15
CA ARG A 33 6.86 -16.06 -4.17
C ARG A 33 5.55 -16.77 -4.50
N GLY A 34 4.88 -16.41 -5.59
CA GLY A 34 3.51 -16.84 -5.87
C GLY A 34 2.50 -16.21 -4.92
N ALA A 35 1.30 -16.79 -4.83
CA ALA A 35 0.21 -16.21 -4.04
C ALA A 35 0.51 -16.15 -2.54
N ASP A 36 1.45 -16.93 -2.00
CA ASP A 36 1.79 -17.03 -0.56
C ASP A 36 2.57 -15.83 0.00
N ILE A 37 2.07 -14.62 -0.28
CA ILE A 37 2.57 -13.37 0.30
C ILE A 37 2.12 -13.18 1.74
N VAL A 38 3.00 -12.59 2.54
CA VAL A 38 2.71 -12.13 3.90
C VAL A 38 2.29 -10.65 3.84
N LEU A 39 1.07 -10.33 4.27
CA LEU A 39 0.51 -8.98 4.19
C LEU A 39 1.34 -7.93 4.95
N GLU A 40 1.91 -8.30 6.09
CA GLU A 40 2.77 -7.41 6.88
C GLU A 40 4.06 -7.05 6.15
N ASP A 41 4.66 -7.99 5.43
CA ASP A 41 5.88 -7.72 4.64
C ASP A 41 5.57 -6.86 3.42
N VAL A 42 4.40 -7.05 2.80
CA VAL A 42 3.92 -6.17 1.72
C VAL A 42 3.71 -4.76 2.25
N ALA A 43 2.99 -4.59 3.36
CA ALA A 43 2.74 -3.28 3.96
C ALA A 43 4.06 -2.58 4.32
N ARG A 44 4.99 -3.29 4.97
CA ARG A 44 6.32 -2.79 5.31
C ARG A 44 7.11 -2.37 4.07
N SER A 45 7.14 -3.21 3.05
CA SER A 45 7.89 -2.95 1.82
C SER A 45 7.28 -1.79 1.01
N ALA A 46 5.96 -1.62 1.07
CA ALA A 46 5.25 -0.50 0.48
C ALA A 46 5.40 0.82 1.29
N GLY A 47 5.99 0.77 2.49
CA GLY A 47 6.07 1.91 3.41
C GLY A 47 4.70 2.32 3.98
N VAL A 48 3.74 1.40 4.02
CA VAL A 48 2.36 1.64 4.45
C VAL A 48 2.09 0.90 5.76
N ALA A 49 1.38 1.55 6.69
CA ALA A 49 0.97 0.89 7.92
C ALA A 49 -0.02 -0.26 7.63
N ILE A 50 0.11 -1.38 8.35
CA ILE A 50 -0.74 -2.56 8.14
C ILE A 50 -2.25 -2.24 8.32
N GLY A 51 -2.60 -1.34 9.23
CA GLY A 51 -3.99 -0.87 9.40
C GLY A 51 -4.52 -0.10 8.18
N THR A 52 -3.65 0.61 7.45
CA THR A 52 -4.02 1.28 6.20
C THR A 52 -4.19 0.28 5.06
N LEU A 53 -3.38 -0.79 5.02
CA LEU A 53 -3.60 -1.91 4.11
C LEU A 53 -4.98 -2.50 4.33
N TYR A 54 -5.33 -2.91 5.56
CA TYR A 54 -6.63 -3.51 5.85
C TYR A 54 -7.82 -2.57 5.61
N ARG A 55 -7.62 -1.25 5.70
CA ARG A 55 -8.63 -0.26 5.30
C ARG A 55 -8.93 -0.26 3.80
N HIS A 56 -7.93 -0.58 2.97
CA HIS A 56 -8.09 -0.66 1.51
C HIS A 56 -8.45 -2.07 1.04
N PHE A 57 -7.90 -3.08 1.70
CA PHE A 57 -8.00 -4.50 1.36
C PHE A 57 -8.32 -5.29 2.63
N PRO A 58 -9.61 -5.45 2.97
CA PRO A 58 -10.03 -6.13 4.19
C PRO A 58 -9.51 -7.58 4.26
N THR A 59 -9.33 -8.23 3.12
CA THR A 59 -8.82 -9.59 3.01
C THR A 59 -7.59 -9.68 2.10
N ARG A 60 -6.82 -10.77 2.25
CA ARG A 60 -5.72 -11.09 1.31
C ARG A 60 -6.23 -11.23 -0.13
N GLN A 61 -7.43 -11.77 -0.33
CA GLN A 61 -8.01 -11.89 -1.66
C GLN A 61 -8.26 -10.52 -2.29
N ASP A 62 -8.82 -9.56 -1.55
CA ASP A 62 -9.05 -8.20 -2.08
C ASP A 62 -7.74 -7.55 -2.57
N LEU A 63 -6.63 -7.81 -1.87
CA LEU A 63 -5.31 -7.30 -2.27
C LEU A 63 -4.79 -7.98 -3.55
N LEU A 64 -5.01 -9.29 -3.68
CA LEU A 64 -4.62 -10.06 -4.87
C LEU A 64 -5.49 -9.71 -6.08
N GLU A 65 -6.80 -9.54 -5.90
CA GLU A 65 -7.72 -9.08 -6.94
C GLU A 65 -7.35 -7.67 -7.43
N GLY A 66 -6.90 -6.80 -6.52
CA GLY A 66 -6.44 -5.44 -6.87
C GLY A 66 -5.23 -5.40 -7.81
N VAL A 67 -4.47 -6.51 -7.89
CA VAL A 67 -3.36 -6.65 -8.84
C VAL A 67 -3.71 -7.51 -10.06
N GLU A 68 -5.01 -7.81 -10.25
CA GLU A 68 -5.57 -8.61 -11.36
C GLU A 68 -4.97 -10.03 -11.44
N LEU A 69 -4.79 -10.67 -10.29
CA LEU A 69 -4.33 -12.06 -10.17
C LEU A 69 -5.49 -13.05 -10.06
#